data_AF-A0A969D709-F1
#
_entry.id   AF-A0A969D709-F1
#
_cell.length_a   1.000
_cell.length_b   1.000
_cell.length_c   1.000
_cell.angle_alpha   90.00
_cell.angle_beta   90.00
_cell.angle_gamma   90.00
#
_symmetry.space_group_name_H-M   'P 1'
#
loop_
_entity.id
_entity.type
_entity.pdbx_description
1 polymer ?
#
loop_
_entity_poly.entity_id
_entity_poly.type
_entity_poly.pdbx_seq_one_letter_code
_entity_poly.pdbx_strand_id
1 'polypeptide(L)'
;MKWEKLERLTQVEELKAESARQPVLVFKHSTTCPVSAMAYDRMMRGWNEEEMKEVRPYYLDLLRFREVSNGVADAFGVKHESPQVLLLKDGRCIYHTSHMGITYQELKKKVSLA
;
A
#
# COMPACT_ATOMS: atom_id res chain seq x y z
N MET A 1 -12.71 9.69 -1.90
CA MET A 1 -12.70 8.22 -1.96
C MET A 1 -12.02 7.66 -0.71
N LYS A 2 -12.67 6.73 0.01
CA LYS A 2 -12.02 6.02 1.13
C LYS A 2 -11.17 4.89 0.58
N TRP A 3 -9.95 4.72 1.09
CA TRP A 3 -9.09 3.60 0.74
C TRP A 3 -9.77 2.28 1.06
N GLU A 4 -9.61 1.28 0.20
CA GLU A 4 -10.23 -0.02 0.38
C GLU A 4 -9.56 -0.82 1.47
N LYS A 5 -10.34 -1.56 2.25
CA LYS A 5 -9.77 -2.37 3.31
C LYS A 5 -9.30 -3.70 2.75
N LEU A 6 -8.09 -4.08 3.14
CA LEU A 6 -7.51 -5.38 2.88
C LEU A 6 -7.63 -6.22 4.16
N GLU A 7 -8.58 -7.14 4.22
CA GLU A 7 -8.95 -7.87 5.46
C GLU A 7 -8.99 -9.39 5.27
N ARG A 8 -9.02 -9.87 4.02
CA ARG A 8 -9.11 -11.30 3.67
C ARG A 8 -7.91 -11.73 2.85
N LEU A 9 -7.42 -12.95 3.08
CA LEU A 9 -6.27 -13.48 2.35
C LEU A 9 -6.54 -13.60 0.84
N THR A 10 -7.78 -13.92 0.44
CA THR A 10 -8.18 -14.00 -0.98
C THR A 10 -7.95 -12.68 -1.72
N GLN A 11 -8.03 -11.54 -1.02
CA GLN A 11 -7.77 -10.25 -1.63
C GLN A 11 -6.31 -10.10 -2.08
N VAL A 12 -5.35 -10.85 -1.53
CA VAL A 12 -3.95 -10.79 -1.97
C VAL A 12 -3.81 -11.22 -3.43
N GLU A 13 -4.54 -12.25 -3.85
CA GLU A 13 -4.60 -12.67 -5.25
C GLU A 13 -5.36 -11.64 -6.11
N GLU A 14 -6.42 -11.06 -5.57
CA GLU A 14 -7.18 -9.98 -6.22
C GLU A 14 -6.28 -8.77 -6.49
N LEU A 15 -5.40 -8.37 -5.55
CA LEU A 15 -4.43 -7.28 -5.74
C LEU A 15 -3.51 -7.56 -6.93
N LYS A 16 -3.06 -8.81 -7.09
CA LYS A 16 -2.19 -9.22 -8.20
C LYS A 16 -2.93 -9.09 -9.53
N ALA A 17 -4.15 -9.61 -9.62
CA ALA A 17 -4.97 -9.52 -10.82
C ALA A 17 -5.37 -8.07 -11.15
N GLU A 18 -5.69 -7.27 -10.14
CA GLU A 18 -6.04 -5.87 -10.31
C GLU A 18 -4.85 -5.02 -10.77
N SER A 19 -3.65 -5.29 -10.23
CA SER A 19 -2.43 -4.59 -10.63
C SER A 19 -2.06 -4.74 -12.12
N ALA A 20 -2.60 -5.77 -12.80
CA ALA A 20 -2.46 -5.95 -14.25
C ALA A 20 -3.42 -5.06 -15.07
N ARG A 21 -4.42 -4.44 -14.44
CA ARG A 21 -5.38 -3.54 -15.09
C ARG A 21 -5.09 -2.08 -14.75
N GLN A 22 -4.71 -1.80 -13.51
CA GLN A 22 -4.37 -0.46 -13.02
C GLN A 22 -3.38 -0.57 -11.86
N PRO A 23 -2.49 0.42 -11.62
CA PRO A 23 -1.62 0.41 -10.46
C PRO A 23 -2.39 0.26 -9.14
N VAL A 24 -1.88 -0.58 -8.24
CA VAL A 24 -2.47 -0.82 -6.92
C VAL A 24 -1.50 -0.37 -5.84
N LEU A 25 -1.97 0.47 -4.92
CA LEU A 25 -1.19 0.92 -3.77
C LEU A 25 -1.68 0.20 -2.51
N VAL A 26 -0.78 -0.43 -1.75
CA VAL A 26 -1.11 -1.05 -0.46
C VAL A 26 -0.32 -0.35 0.63
N PHE A 27 -1.01 0.13 1.67
CA PHE A 27 -0.38 0.66 2.88
C PHE A 27 -0.67 -0.26 4.05
N LYS A 28 0.41 -0.81 4.62
CA LYS A 28 0.38 -1.60 5.84
C LYS A 28 0.55 -0.67 7.04
N HIS A 29 -0.51 -0.52 7.83
CA HIS A 29 -0.53 0.31 9.02
C HIS A 29 -0.59 -0.54 10.30
N SER A 30 0.34 -0.31 11.22
CA SER A 30 0.25 -0.78 12.61
C SER A 30 -0.40 0.30 13.45
N THR A 31 -1.65 0.08 13.85
CA THR A 31 -2.50 1.06 14.53
C THR A 31 -2.02 1.43 15.94
N THR A 32 -1.09 0.67 16.53
CA THR A 32 -0.48 0.95 17.85
C THR A 32 0.94 1.51 17.76
N CYS A 33 1.51 1.67 16.56
CA CYS A 33 2.86 2.19 16.38
C CYS A 33 2.82 3.69 16.05
N PRO A 34 3.40 4.58 16.87
CA PRO A 34 3.36 6.03 16.62
C PRO A 34 3.99 6.44 15.28
N VAL A 35 5.09 5.80 14.87
CA VAL A 35 5.72 6.05 13.57
C VAL A 35 4.80 5.67 12.42
N SER A 36 4.03 4.59 12.58
CA SER A 36 3.05 4.14 11.61
C SER A 36 1.87 5.10 11.51
N ALA A 37 1.36 5.57 12.65
CA ALA A 37 0.29 6.56 12.72
C ALA A 37 0.71 7.87 12.04
N MET A 38 1.91 8.38 12.34
CA MET A 38 2.44 9.59 11.70
C MET A 38 2.56 9.45 10.17
N ALA A 39 3.04 8.30 9.69
CA ALA A 39 3.16 8.03 8.27
C ALA A 39 1.79 7.97 7.58
N TYR A 40 0.82 7.29 8.20
CA TYR A 40 -0.56 7.20 7.70
C TYR A 40 -1.23 8.57 7.66
N ASP A 41 -1.16 9.33 8.75
CA ASP A 41 -1.69 10.69 8.85
C ASP A 41 -1.13 11.63 7.78
N ARG A 42 0.20 11.60 7.59
CA ARG A 42 0.86 12.39 6.53
C ARG A 42 0.35 11.97 5.15
N MET A 43 0.19 10.67 4.91
CA MET A 43 -0.33 10.15 3.65
C MET A 43 -1.75 10.64 3.40
N MET A 44 -2.65 10.48 4.39
CA MET A 44 -4.06 10.88 4.26
C MET A 44 -4.21 12.39 4.05
N ARG A 45 -3.43 13.23 4.75
CA ARG A 45 -3.46 14.68 4.57
C ARG A 45 -2.91 15.13 3.22
N GLY A 46 -1.91 14.43 2.70
CA GLY A 46 -1.28 14.76 1.41
C GLY A 46 -1.96 14.12 0.20
N TRP A 47 -2.87 13.17 0.41
CA TRP A 47 -3.49 12.41 -0.67
C TRP A 47 -4.38 13.31 -1.53
N ASN A 48 -4.12 13.32 -2.82
CA ASN A 48 -4.94 14.01 -3.81
C ASN A 48 -5.54 12.98 -4.78
N GLU A 49 -6.87 12.94 -4.84
CA GLU A 49 -7.60 11.94 -5.63
C GLU A 49 -7.48 12.16 -7.13
N GLU A 50 -7.46 13.41 -7.59
CA GLU A 50 -7.33 13.73 -9.02
C GLU A 50 -5.95 13.32 -9.54
N GLU A 51 -4.91 13.53 -8.74
CA GLU A 51 -3.54 13.15 -9.07
C GLU A 51 -3.31 11.63 -9.02
N MET A 52 -4.12 10.91 -8.24
CA MET A 52 -4.01 9.46 -8.01
C MET A 52 -5.18 8.68 -8.60
N LYS A 53 -5.93 9.27 -9.54
CA LYS A 53 -7.18 8.68 -10.07
C LYS A 53 -7.01 7.32 -10.75
N GLU A 54 -5.80 7.03 -11.23
CA GLU A 54 -5.45 5.76 -11.91
C GLU A 54 -4.94 4.70 -10.93
N VAL A 55 -4.74 5.06 -9.66
CA VAL A 55 -4.22 4.17 -8.63
C VAL A 55 -5.37 3.68 -7.78
N ARG A 56 -5.42 2.37 -7.53
CA ARG A 56 -6.34 1.79 -6.55
C ARG A 56 -5.67 1.72 -5.17
N PRO A 57 -6.12 2.51 -4.16
CA PRO A 57 -5.50 2.49 -2.85
C PRO A 57 -6.18 1.50 -1.89
N TYR A 58 -5.35 0.70 -1.21
CA TYR A 58 -5.71 -0.23 -0.15
C TYR A 58 -5.03 0.15 1.17
N TYR A 59 -5.80 0.05 2.24
CA TYR A 59 -5.38 0.14 3.62
C TYR A 59 -5.46 -1.23 4.29
N LEU A 60 -4.38 -1.62 4.96
CA LEU A 60 -4.30 -2.83 5.76
C LEU A 60 -4.01 -2.47 7.21
N ASP A 61 -4.94 -2.79 8.12
CA ASP A 61 -4.64 -2.85 9.56
C ASP A 61 -3.89 -4.16 9.84
N LEU A 62 -2.56 -4.08 9.81
CA LEU A 62 -1.73 -5.28 9.92
C LEU A 62 -1.77 -5.92 11.31
N LEU A 63 -2.14 -5.17 12.36
CA LEU A 63 -2.24 -5.73 13.70
C LEU A 63 -3.43 -6.67 13.82
N ARG A 64 -4.55 -6.31 13.17
CA ARG A 64 -5.75 -7.15 13.09
C ARG A 64 -5.60 -8.27 12.07
N PHE A 65 -4.92 -8.02 10.96
CA PHE A 65 -4.85 -8.93 9.81
C PHE A 65 -3.40 -9.33 9.48
N ARG A 66 -2.70 -9.90 10.47
CA ARG A 66 -1.28 -10.31 10.34
C ARG A 66 -1.05 -11.29 9.20
N GLU A 67 -1.93 -12.28 9.05
CA GLU A 67 -1.84 -13.28 7.98
C GLU A 67 -1.94 -12.62 6.60
N VAL A 68 -2.84 -11.66 6.43
CA VAL A 68 -2.98 -10.90 5.18
C VAL A 68 -1.72 -10.05 4.94
N SER A 69 -1.17 -9.43 5.98
CA SER A 69 0.06 -8.63 5.88
C SER A 69 1.29 -9.44 5.47
N ASN A 70 1.41 -10.66 5.99
CA ASN A 70 2.43 -11.61 5.60
C ASN A 70 2.19 -12.13 4.18
N GLY A 71 0.95 -12.48 3.84
CA GLY A 71 0.57 -12.89 2.49
C GLY A 71 0.93 -11.85 1.43
N VAL A 72 0.73 -10.56 1.71
CA VAL A 72 1.20 -9.47 0.82
C VAL A 72 2.72 -9.44 0.72
N ALA A 73 3.46 -9.61 1.82
CA ALA A 73 4.92 -9.62 1.77
C ALA A 73 5.45 -10.79 0.91
N ASP A 74 4.90 -11.99 1.14
CA ASP A 74 5.30 -13.21 0.44
C ASP A 74 4.92 -13.17 -1.05
N ALA A 75 3.68 -12.79 -1.36
CA ALA A 75 3.17 -12.77 -2.73
C ALA A 75 3.93 -11.81 -3.65
N PHE A 76 4.47 -10.73 -3.08
CA PHE A 76 5.20 -9.71 -3.84
C PHE A 76 6.71 -9.72 -3.59
N GLY A 77 7.22 -10.71 -2.84
CA GLY A 77 8.66 -10.92 -2.63
C GLY A 77 9.36 -9.78 -1.90
N VAL A 78 8.67 -9.09 -0.99
CA VAL A 78 9.25 -7.99 -0.20
C VAL A 78 9.35 -8.38 1.28
N LYS A 79 10.34 -7.84 1.98
CA LYS A 79 10.43 -8.00 3.43
C LYS A 79 9.23 -7.32 4.11
N HIS A 80 8.61 -7.99 5.08
CA HIS A 80 7.57 -7.38 5.89
C HIS A 80 8.13 -6.21 6.71
N GLU A 81 7.47 -5.05 6.65
CA GLU A 81 7.76 -3.87 7.47
C GLU A 81 6.47 -3.16 7.90
N SER A 82 6.57 -2.27 8.90
CA SER A 82 5.46 -1.44 9.35
C SER A 82 5.95 -0.10 9.93
N PRO A 83 5.43 1.06 9.47
CA PRO A 83 4.55 1.21 8.32
C PRO A 83 5.28 0.81 7.03
N GLN A 84 4.52 0.34 6.05
CA GLN A 84 5.06 0.01 4.73
C GLN A 84 4.07 0.38 3.63
N VAL A 85 4.57 0.87 2.51
CA VAL A 85 3.80 1.07 1.29
C VAL A 85 4.38 0.24 0.16
N LEU A 86 3.50 -0.38 -0.63
CA LEU A 86 3.84 -1.08 -1.85
C LEU A 86 3.03 -0.47 -2.99
N LEU A 87 3.69 -0.21 -4.12
CA LEU A 87 3.05 0.07 -5.40
C LEU A 87 3.22 -1.16 -6.29
N LEU A 88 2.10 -1.67 -6.78
CA LEU A 88 2.00 -2.89 -7.56
C LEU A 88 1.56 -2.53 -8.98
N LYS A 89 2.20 -3.17 -9.97
CA LYS A 89 1.85 -3.08 -11.38
C LYS A 89 2.20 -4.39 -12.07
N ASP A 90 1.35 -4.84 -12.99
CA ASP A 90 1.52 -6.05 -13.79
C ASP A 90 1.85 -7.29 -12.94
N GLY A 91 1.12 -7.44 -11.83
CA GLY A 91 1.25 -8.57 -10.91
C GLY A 91 2.52 -8.57 -10.05
N ARG A 92 3.28 -7.48 -10.04
CA ARG A 92 4.57 -7.35 -9.33
C ARG A 92 4.62 -6.08 -8.48
N CYS A 93 5.44 -6.09 -7.42
CA CYS A 93 5.76 -4.87 -6.70
C CYS A 93 6.88 -4.12 -7.45
N ILE A 94 6.57 -2.91 -7.91
CA ILE A 94 7.51 -2.06 -8.66
C ILE A 94 8.18 -1.00 -7.76
N TYR A 95 7.60 -0.75 -6.59
CA TYR A 95 8.17 0.14 -5.59
C TYR A 95 7.65 -0.23 -4.21
N HIS A 96 8.52 -0.23 -3.21
CA HIS A 96 8.10 -0.26 -1.81
C HIS A 96 9.01 0.60 -0.95
N THR A 97 8.46 1.15 0.14
CA THR A 97 9.20 1.93 1.12
C THR A 97 8.54 1.80 2.49
N SER A 98 9.24 2.16 3.54
CA SER A 98 8.77 2.00 4.92
C SER A 98 9.11 3.21 5.78
N HIS A 99 8.50 3.29 6.95
CA HIS A 99 8.80 4.29 7.98
C HIS A 99 8.84 5.73 7.43
N MET A 100 9.96 6.43 7.62
CA MET A 100 10.14 7.82 7.23
C MET A 100 10.21 8.02 5.72
N GLY A 101 10.54 6.98 4.95
CA GLY A 101 10.61 7.01 3.49
C GLY A 101 9.25 7.13 2.80
N ILE A 102 8.15 6.85 3.51
CA ILE A 102 6.79 6.92 2.97
C ILE A 102 6.35 8.37 2.74
N THR A 103 6.48 8.89 1.53
CA THR A 103 6.00 10.26 1.21
C THR A 103 5.07 10.25 0.01
N TYR A 104 4.05 11.11 0.05
CA TYR A 104 3.11 11.27 -1.06
C TYR A 104 3.83 11.71 -2.35
N GLN A 105 4.77 12.65 -2.24
CA GLN A 105 5.50 13.18 -3.39
C GLN A 105 6.35 12.11 -4.09
N GLU A 106 6.99 11.22 -3.34
CA GLU A 106 7.74 10.13 -3.96
C GLU A 106 6.81 9.09 -4.58
N LEU A 107 5.70 8.74 -3.93
CA LEU A 107 4.69 7.85 -4.51
C LEU A 107 4.14 8.38 -5.82
N LYS A 108 3.78 9.67 -5.88
CA LYS A 108 3.28 10.33 -7.09
C LYS A 108 4.26 10.19 -8.25
N LYS A 109 5.55 10.45 -8.01
CA LYS A 109 6.59 10.26 -9.01
C LYS A 109 6.66 8.82 -9.52
N LYS A 110 6.56 7.83 -8.63
CA LYS A 110 6.59 6.42 -9.03
C LYS A 110 5.38 6.03 -9.86
N VAL A 111 4.19 6.53 -9.51
CA VAL A 111 2.97 6.31 -10.29
C VAL A 111 3.10 6.89 -11.69
N SER A 112 3.60 8.11 -11.85
CA SER A 112 3.78 8.73 -13.18
C SER A 112 4.83 8.04 -14.06
N LEU A 113 5.70 7.22 -13.47
CA LEU A 113 6.74 6.46 -14.18
C LEU A 113 6.38 4.99 -14.38
N ALA A 114 5.31 4.52 -13.75
CA ALA A 114 4.89 3.13 -13.73
C ALA A 114 4.16 2.81 -15.02
#